data_AF-F4LUC6-F1
#
_entry.id   AF-F4LUC6-F1
#
_cell.length_a   1.000
_cell.length_b   1.000
_cell.length_c   1.000
_cell.angle_alpha   90.00
_cell.angle_beta   90.00
_cell.angle_gamma   90.00
#
_symmetry.space_group_name_H-M   'P 1'
#
loop_
_entity.id
_entity.type
_entity.pdbx_description
1 polymer ?
#
loop_
_entity_poly.entity_id
_entity_poly.type
_entity_poly.pdbx_seq_one_letter_code
_entity_poly.pdbx_strand_id
1 'polypeptide(L)'
;MTTIQVFQESLKTSVFGMCLVLGTLYILSLILELMRLVFESKTNVKKNETALKDQTSEQIQTVDTTDDTELIAVIAAAIAEYLQTPVSTLKISAIRQIHEKTPIWGIESRIYNINNKF
;
A
#
# COMPACT_ATOMS: atom_id res chain seq x y z
N MET A 1 -9.71 23.37 46.60
CA MET A 1 -10.16 22.18 45.85
C MET A 1 -9.32 21.01 46.30
N THR A 2 -9.94 19.88 46.63
CA THR A 2 -9.18 18.69 47.10
C THR A 2 -8.48 18.05 45.90
N THR A 3 -7.26 17.55 46.08
CA THR A 3 -6.49 16.87 45.02
C THR A 3 -7.22 15.66 44.43
N ILE A 4 -8.09 15.05 45.24
CA ILE A 4 -8.99 13.96 44.84
C ILE A 4 -10.02 14.42 43.79
N GLN A 5 -10.56 15.63 43.91
CA GLN A 5 -11.51 16.18 42.93
C GLN A 5 -10.84 16.43 41.57
N VAL A 6 -9.62 16.98 41.57
CA VAL A 6 -8.86 17.24 40.33
C VAL A 6 -8.51 15.93 39.63
N PHE A 7 -8.20 14.86 40.39
CA PHE A 7 -7.98 13.54 39.83
C PHE A 7 -9.24 12.95 39.20
N GLN A 8 -10.40 13.07 39.85
CA GLN A 8 -11.68 12.60 39.30
C GLN A 8 -12.08 13.37 38.03
N GLU A 9 -11.88 14.68 38.00
CA GLU A 9 -12.14 15.50 36.82
C GLU A 9 -11.21 15.13 35.66
N SER A 10 -9.93 14.91 35.95
CA SER A 10 -8.93 14.48 34.96
C SER A 10 -9.25 13.10 34.36
N LEU A 11 -9.71 12.16 35.20
CA LEU A 11 -10.11 10.83 34.75
C LEU A 11 -11.36 10.91 33.85
N LYS A 12 -12.34 11.73 34.23
CA LYS A 12 -13.57 11.92 33.44
C LYS A 12 -13.27 12.53 32.07
N THR A 13 -12.41 13.55 31.99
CA THR A 13 -12.04 14.17 30.70
C THR A 13 -11.24 13.22 29.81
N SER A 14 -10.34 12.40 30.39
CA SER A 14 -9.57 11.41 29.63
C SER A 14 -10.48 10.33 29.01
N VAL A 15 -11.40 9.78 29.80
CA VAL A 15 -12.38 8.79 29.30
C VAL A 15 -13.28 9.42 28.23
N PHE A 16 -13.68 10.68 28.41
CA PHE A 16 -14.50 11.39 27.42
C PHE A 16 -13.76 11.59 26.10
N GLY A 17 -12.48 11.97 26.15
CA GLY A 17 -11.63 12.10 24.96
C GLY A 17 -11.40 10.76 24.25
N MET A 18 -11.11 9.70 25.02
CA MET A 18 -10.92 8.34 24.48
C MET A 18 -12.19 7.82 23.80
N CYS A 19 -13.35 8.01 24.44
CA CYS A 19 -14.65 7.63 23.86
C CYS A 19 -14.97 8.44 22.61
N LEU A 20 -14.63 9.72 22.57
CA LEU A 20 -14.86 10.56 21.39
C LEU A 20 -14.02 10.07 20.21
N VAL A 21 -12.74 9.78 20.41
CA VAL A 21 -11.85 9.27 19.34
C VAL A 21 -12.27 7.87 18.88
N LEU A 22 -12.61 6.96 19.79
CA LEU A 22 -13.15 5.64 19.44
C LEU A 22 -14.49 5.78 18.71
N GLY A 23 -15.34 6.70 19.16
CA GLY A 23 -16.62 7.01 18.54
C GLY A 23 -16.46 7.52 17.12
N THR A 24 -15.57 8.48 16.87
CA THR A 24 -15.35 9.01 15.52
C THR A 24 -14.83 7.94 14.57
N LEU A 25 -13.88 7.10 15.01
CA LEU A 25 -13.40 5.95 14.23
C LEU A 25 -14.53 4.94 13.95
N TYR A 26 -15.38 4.66 14.93
CA TYR A 26 -16.52 3.76 14.76
C TYR A 26 -17.55 4.31 13.77
N ILE A 27 -17.89 5.59 13.85
CA ILE A 27 -18.78 6.26 12.89
C ILE A 27 -18.20 6.18 11.47
N LEU A 28 -16.89 6.44 11.30
CA LEU A 28 -16.22 6.32 10.00
C LEU A 28 -16.32 4.90 9.45
N SER A 29 -16.04 3.88 10.28
CA SER A 29 -16.18 2.48 9.90
C SER A 29 -17.62 2.15 9.48
N LEU A 30 -18.61 2.62 10.23
CA LEU A 30 -20.02 2.37 9.96
C LEU A 30 -20.46 2.99 8.63
N ILE A 31 -20.00 4.19 8.30
CA ILE A 31 -20.25 4.84 7.01
C ILE A 31 -19.66 4.02 5.85
N LEU A 32 -18.43 3.52 5.99
CA LEU A 32 -17.80 2.70 4.96
C LEU A 32 -18.54 1.38 4.76
N GLU A 33 -19.00 0.76 5.84
CA GLU A 33 -19.76 -0.49 5.81
C GLU A 33 -21.15 -0.29 5.21
N LEU A 34 -21.81 0.84 5.50
CA LEU A 34 -23.08 1.23 4.90
C LEU A 34 -22.94 1.50 3.39
N MET A 35 -21.87 2.19 2.99
CA MET A 35 -21.53 2.36 1.58
C MET A 35 -21.29 1.00 0.92
N ARG A 36 -20.47 0.13 1.52
CA ARG A 36 -20.22 -1.22 1.00
C ARG A 36 -21.50 -2.02 0.82
N LEU A 37 -22.41 -1.98 1.80
CA LEU A 37 -23.70 -2.68 1.76
C LEU A 37 -24.61 -2.17 0.63
N VAL A 38 -24.66 -0.84 0.43
CA VAL A 38 -25.47 -0.24 -0.64
C VAL A 38 -24.86 -0.51 -2.02
N PHE A 39 -23.54 -0.49 -2.15
CA PHE A 39 -22.83 -0.73 -3.41
C PHE A 39 -22.73 -2.22 -3.80
N GLU A 40 -22.73 -3.16 -2.85
CA GLU A 40 -22.74 -4.61 -3.12
C GLU A 40 -24.14 -5.18 -3.48
N SER A 41 -25.16 -4.34 -3.68
CA SER A 41 -26.51 -4.77 -4.08
C SER A 41 -26.64 -5.21 -5.56
N LYS A 42 -25.62 -5.85 -6.13
CA LYS A 42 -25.71 -6.68 -7.36
C LYS A 42 -24.75 -7.86 -7.26
N THR A 43 -25.17 -8.93 -6.60
CA THR A 43 -25.44 -10.23 -7.24
C THR A 43 -25.59 -11.31 -6.18
N ASN A 44 -26.78 -11.90 -6.10
CA ASN A 44 -26.97 -13.19 -5.47
C ASN A 44 -26.63 -14.26 -6.52
N VAL A 45 -25.46 -14.89 -6.43
CA VAL A 45 -25.31 -16.27 -6.89
C VAL A 45 -24.61 -17.06 -5.80
N LYS A 46 -25.40 -17.89 -5.10
CA LYS A 46 -24.94 -18.98 -4.24
C LYS A 46 -24.06 -19.95 -5.05
N LYS A 47 -22.92 -20.37 -4.51
CA LYS A 47 -22.67 -21.80 -4.26
C LYS A 47 -21.57 -22.01 -3.22
N ASN A 48 -21.91 -22.90 -2.30
CA ASN A 48 -21.12 -23.43 -1.20
C ASN A 48 -19.94 -24.30 -1.72
N GLU A 49 -18.96 -24.49 -0.84
CA GLU A 49 -17.97 -25.58 -0.84
C GLU A 49 -16.89 -25.59 -1.94
N THR A 50 -15.70 -25.08 -1.60
CA THR A 50 -14.45 -25.87 -1.58
C THR A 50 -13.42 -25.08 -0.75
N ALA A 51 -13.47 -25.28 0.56
CA ALA A 51 -12.26 -25.16 1.38
C ALA A 51 -11.35 -26.35 1.02
N LEU A 52 -10.04 -26.13 1.03
CA LEU A 52 -8.93 -27.02 0.62
C LEU A 52 -8.50 -26.90 -0.85
N LYS A 53 -7.92 -25.75 -1.18
CA LYS A 53 -6.60 -25.75 -1.83
C LYS A 53 -5.79 -24.54 -1.38
N ASP A 54 -5.33 -24.61 -0.14
CA ASP A 54 -4.08 -23.94 0.23
C ASP A 54 -2.98 -24.54 -0.65
N GLN A 55 -2.44 -23.73 -1.55
CA GLN A 55 -1.04 -23.33 -1.53
C GLN A 55 -0.72 -22.49 -2.77
N THR A 56 -0.08 -21.36 -2.50
CA THR A 56 0.68 -20.52 -3.44
C THR A 56 -0.14 -19.51 -4.24
N SER A 57 -0.34 -18.32 -3.67
CA SER A 57 0.47 -17.16 -4.06
C SER A 57 -0.22 -15.90 -3.52
N GLU A 58 0.09 -15.57 -2.26
CA GLU A 58 0.06 -14.16 -1.86
C GLU A 58 1.09 -13.42 -2.72
N GLN A 59 0.62 -12.75 -3.76
CA GLN A 59 1.30 -11.55 -4.22
C GLN A 59 0.24 -10.47 -4.32
N ILE A 60 0.04 -9.81 -3.18
CA ILE A 60 -0.52 -8.49 -3.07
C ILE A 60 0.26 -7.65 -4.10
N GLN A 61 -0.37 -7.36 -5.23
CA GLN A 61 0.14 -6.39 -6.19
C GLN A 61 -0.10 -5.04 -5.54
N THR A 62 0.87 -4.60 -4.75
CA THR A 62 1.03 -3.18 -4.43
C THR A 62 1.10 -2.47 -5.76
N VAL A 63 0.02 -1.76 -6.10
CA VAL A 63 0.05 -0.74 -7.14
C VAL A 63 0.92 0.35 -6.55
N ASP A 64 2.23 0.23 -6.73
CA ASP A 64 3.13 1.36 -6.56
C ASP A 64 2.63 2.42 -7.52
N THR A 65 2.15 3.53 -6.97
CA THR A 65 1.76 4.72 -7.72
C THR A 65 2.99 5.51 -8.16
N THR A 66 4.09 4.82 -8.48
CA THR A 66 5.19 5.37 -9.25
C THR A 66 4.73 5.37 -10.70
N ASP A 67 4.75 6.54 -11.33
CA ASP A 67 4.37 6.69 -12.73
C ASP A 67 5.43 6.06 -13.63
N ASP A 68 5.44 4.73 -13.68
CA ASP A 68 6.35 3.92 -14.50
C ASP A 68 5.81 3.79 -15.94
N THR A 69 4.80 4.56 -16.32
CA THR A 69 4.17 4.55 -17.64
C THR A 69 5.18 4.86 -18.74
N GLU A 70 6.05 5.84 -18.50
CA GLU A 70 7.12 6.22 -19.44
C GLU A 70 8.12 5.07 -19.63
N LEU A 71 8.52 4.42 -18.53
CA LEU A 71 9.44 3.29 -18.56
C LEU A 71 8.83 2.09 -19.32
N ILE A 72 7.57 1.78 -19.05
CA ILE A 72 6.83 0.71 -19.72
C ILE A 72 6.73 1.01 -21.22
N ALA A 73 6.42 2.25 -21.62
CA ALA A 73 6.30 2.64 -23.02
C ALA A 73 7.62 2.48 -23.80
N VAL A 74 8.74 2.93 -23.22
CA VAL A 74 10.07 2.81 -23.84
C VAL A 74 10.49 1.34 -23.98
N ILE A 75 10.28 0.53 -22.93
CA ILE A 75 10.59 -0.91 -22.95
C ILE A 75 9.71 -1.63 -23.98
N ALA A 76 8.40 -1.37 -23.99
CA ALA A 76 7.47 -2.00 -24.90
C ALA A 76 7.79 -1.65 -26.36
N ALA A 77 8.14 -0.40 -26.65
CA ALA A 77 8.56 0.04 -27.99
C ALA A 77 9.84 -0.67 -28.45
N ALA A 78 10.85 -0.75 -27.58
CA ALA A 78 12.11 -1.41 -27.90
C ALA A 78 11.93 -2.91 -28.19
N ILE A 79 11.12 -3.60 -27.38
CA ILE A 79 10.82 -5.03 -27.57
C ILE A 79 9.99 -5.25 -28.83
N ALA A 80 8.99 -4.40 -29.08
CA ALA A 80 8.14 -4.49 -30.27
C ALA A 80 8.95 -4.36 -31.57
N GLU A 81 9.89 -3.41 -31.61
CA GLU A 81 10.80 -3.23 -32.75
C GLU A 81 11.74 -4.45 -32.90
N TYR A 82 12.33 -4.93 -31.81
CA TYR A 82 13.23 -6.07 -31.83
C TYR A 82 12.56 -7.36 -32.31
N LEU A 83 11.32 -7.61 -31.87
CA LEU A 83 10.56 -8.81 -32.22
C LEU A 83 9.74 -8.65 -33.50
N GLN A 84 9.71 -7.45 -34.11
CA GLN A 84 8.83 -7.11 -35.24
C GLN A 84 7.35 -7.44 -34.96
N THR A 85 6.92 -7.29 -33.71
CA THR A 85 5.54 -7.56 -33.27
C THR A 85 4.86 -6.28 -32.84
N PRO A 86 3.55 -6.12 -33.06
CA PRO A 86 2.84 -4.93 -32.61
C PRO A 86 2.82 -4.84 -31.07
N VAL A 87 2.93 -3.63 -30.53
CA VAL A 87 2.93 -3.33 -29.09
C VAL A 87 1.71 -3.92 -28.37
N SER A 88 0.56 -4.02 -29.05
CA SER A 88 -0.69 -4.58 -28.51
C SER A 88 -0.62 -6.08 -28.15
N THR A 89 0.37 -6.82 -28.66
CA THR A 89 0.56 -8.24 -28.38
C THR A 89 1.43 -8.47 -27.13
N LEU A 90 2.10 -7.43 -26.64
CA LEU A 90 3.01 -7.52 -25.50
C LEU A 90 2.28 -7.20 -24.19
N LYS A 91 2.41 -8.09 -23.20
CA LYS A 91 1.87 -7.88 -21.84
C LYS A 91 3.00 -7.90 -20.82
N ILE A 92 3.27 -6.76 -20.20
CA ILE A 92 4.29 -6.61 -19.16
C ILE A 92 3.60 -6.76 -17.80
N SER A 93 3.93 -7.82 -17.06
CA SER A 93 3.23 -8.15 -15.80
C SER A 93 3.91 -7.59 -14.56
N ALA A 94 5.24 -7.52 -14.55
CA ALA A 94 6.02 -7.03 -13.43
C ALA A 94 7.37 -6.50 -13.93
N ILE A 95 7.80 -5.37 -13.38
CA ILE A 95 9.13 -4.83 -13.58
C ILE A 95 9.80 -4.86 -12.21
N ARG A 96 10.94 -5.54 -12.12
CA ARG A 96 11.76 -5.57 -10.91
C ARG A 96 13.17 -5.14 -11.27
N GLN A 97 13.63 -4.06 -10.66
CA GLN A 97 15.02 -3.66 -10.75
C GLN A 97 15.86 -4.60 -9.88
N ILE A 98 16.73 -5.39 -10.51
CA ILE A 98 17.62 -6.35 -9.83
C ILE A 98 18.83 -5.69 -9.15
N HIS A 99 19.27 -4.55 -9.66
CA HIS A 99 20.38 -3.77 -9.10
C HIS A 99 19.87 -2.37 -8.78
N GLU A 100 19.70 -2.06 -7.50
CA GLU A 100 19.44 -0.69 -7.09
C GLU A 100 20.64 0.16 -7.46
N LYS A 101 20.40 1.25 -8.21
CA LYS A 101 21.41 2.28 -8.41
C LYS A 101 21.73 2.78 -7.02
N THR A 102 22.99 2.62 -6.60
CA THR A 102 23.41 3.09 -5.26
C THR A 102 22.98 4.55 -5.15
N PRO A 103 22.18 4.92 -4.14
CA PRO A 103 21.66 6.27 -4.03
C PRO A 103 22.82 7.25 -3.85
N ILE A 104 22.60 8.52 -4.20
CA ILE A 104 23.68 9.53 -4.23
C ILE A 104 24.43 9.55 -2.89
N TRP A 105 23.73 9.55 -1.76
CA TRP A 105 24.36 9.49 -0.42
C TRP A 105 25.22 8.24 -0.18
N GLY A 106 24.85 7.09 -0.77
CA GLY A 106 25.59 5.84 -0.64
C GLY A 106 26.87 5.82 -1.47
N ILE A 107 26.86 6.54 -2.59
CA ILE A 107 28.05 6.79 -3.41
C ILE A 107 28.98 7.77 -2.67
N GLU A 108 28.44 8.88 -2.17
CA GLU A 108 29.22 9.89 -1.42
C GLU A 108 29.91 9.29 -0.18
N SER A 109 29.24 8.39 0.54
CA SER A 109 29.83 7.69 1.70
C SER A 109 31.06 6.86 1.33
N ARG A 110 31.02 6.14 0.20
CA ARG A 110 32.16 5.36 -0.30
C ARG A 110 33.32 6.28 -0.69
N ILE A 111 33.02 7.38 -1.39
CA ILE A 111 34.02 8.38 -1.78
C ILE A 111 34.67 9.01 -0.54
N TYR A 112 33.87 9.41 0.45
CA TYR A 112 34.35 9.96 1.72
C TYR A 112 35.28 8.97 2.45
N ASN A 113 34.89 7.70 2.56
CA ASN A 113 35.70 6.69 3.25
C ASN A 113 37.04 6.42 2.54
N ILE A 114 37.06 6.41 1.21
CA ILE A 114 38.28 6.25 0.42
C ILE A 114 39.20 7.48 0.57
N ASN A 115 38.62 8.69 0.62
CA ASN A 115 39.38 9.93 0.71
C ASN A 115 39.87 10.25 2.14
N ASN A 116 39.16 9.78 3.17
CA ASN A 116 39.47 10.01 4.59
C ASN A 116 40.40 8.93 5.17
N LYS A 117 41.13 8.18 4.34
CA LYS A 117 42.04 7.11 4.79
C LYS A 117 43.50 7.58 5.01
N PHE A 118 43.70 8.88 5.22
CA PHE A 118 44.99 9.49 5.57
C PHE A 118 44.83 10.40 6.78
#